data_AF-G5E0F3-F1
#
_entry.id   AF-G5E0F3-F1
#
_cell.length_a   1.000
_cell.length_b   1.000
_cell.length_c   1.000
_cell.angle_alpha   90.00
_cell.angle_beta   90.00
_cell.angle_gamma   90.00
#
_symmetry.space_group_name_H-M   'P 1'
#
loop_
_entity.id
_entity.type
_entity.pdbx_description
1 polymer ?
#
loop_
_entity_poly.entity_id
_entity_poly.type
_entity_poly.pdbx_seq_one_letter_code
_entity_poly.pdbx_strand_id
1 'polypeptide(L)'
;YPPYISSNIPFLGHAIAFGKSPIEFLEKAYEKYGPVFSFTMVGKTFTYLVGSDAAALLFNSKNEDLNAEDVYSRLTTPVFGKGVAYDVPNPIFLEQPDRYLHDNPAAGEKFSYVPFGAGRHRCIGENFAYVQIKAIWSTMLRMYEFELVDGYFPTINYTTMIHTPNNPVIRYKRRK
;
A
#
# COMPACT_ATOMS: atom_id res chain seq x y z
N TYR A 1 1.98 -25.66 -12.96
CA TYR A 1 2.72 -24.43 -13.32
C TYR A 1 1.88 -23.63 -14.30
N PRO A 2 1.75 -22.31 -14.11
CA PRO A 2 0.98 -21.46 -15.02
C PRO A 2 1.58 -21.45 -16.44
N PRO A 3 0.77 -21.28 -17.49
CA PRO A 3 1.24 -21.11 -18.87
C PRO A 3 2.29 -20.01 -18.98
N TYR A 4 3.36 -20.27 -19.73
CA TYR A 4 4.44 -19.31 -19.96
C TYR A 4 4.37 -18.70 -21.37
N ILE A 5 4.41 -17.38 -21.46
CA ILE A 5 4.43 -16.65 -22.73
C ILE A 5 5.88 -16.53 -23.21
N SER A 6 6.21 -17.26 -24.28
CA SER A 6 7.56 -17.29 -24.86
C SER A 6 7.91 -15.97 -25.54
N SER A 7 9.16 -15.53 -25.41
CA SER A 7 9.69 -14.34 -26.07
C SER A 7 10.90 -14.69 -26.93
N ASN A 8 11.01 -14.04 -28.08
CA ASN A 8 12.17 -14.14 -28.96
C ASN A 8 13.27 -13.13 -28.58
N ILE A 9 13.02 -12.21 -27.65
CA ILE A 9 13.99 -11.20 -27.22
C ILE A 9 14.59 -11.65 -25.88
N PRO A 10 15.83 -12.17 -25.85
CA PRO A 10 16.45 -12.62 -24.62
C PRO A 10 16.61 -11.45 -23.64
N PHE A 11 16.50 -11.74 -22.34
CA PHE A 11 16.55 -10.78 -21.22
C PHE A 11 15.41 -9.76 -21.19
N LEU A 12 15.17 -9.01 -22.26
CA LEU A 12 14.12 -7.98 -22.31
C LEU A 12 12.71 -8.59 -22.25
N GLY A 13 12.55 -9.78 -22.85
CA GLY A 13 11.29 -10.51 -22.83
C GLY A 13 10.14 -9.71 -23.43
N HIS A 14 9.06 -9.52 -22.67
CA HIS A 14 7.88 -8.76 -23.10
C HIS A 14 7.87 -7.32 -22.58
N ALA A 15 8.97 -6.81 -22.02
CA ALA A 15 9.00 -5.50 -21.37
C ALA A 15 8.58 -4.34 -22.30
N ILE A 16 8.91 -4.39 -23.60
CA ILE A 16 8.49 -3.34 -24.56
C ILE A 16 6.98 -3.40 -24.83
N ALA A 17 6.44 -4.58 -25.09
CA ALA A 17 5.02 -4.76 -25.38
C ALA A 17 4.17 -4.39 -24.16
N PHE A 18 4.59 -4.86 -22.99
CA PHE A 18 3.98 -4.53 -21.71
C PHE A 18 4.08 -3.04 -21.38
N GLY A 19 5.24 -2.41 -21.59
CA GLY A 19 5.44 -0.98 -21.29
C GLY A 19 4.67 -0.02 -22.20
N LYS A 20 4.39 -0.41 -23.45
CA LYS A 20 3.61 0.42 -24.39
C LYS A 20 2.12 0.41 -24.09
N SER A 21 1.56 -0.78 -23.86
CA SER A 21 0.12 -0.98 -23.64
C SER A 21 -0.13 -2.10 -22.63
N PRO A 22 0.07 -1.86 -21.32
CA PRO A 22 0.04 -2.92 -20.31
C PRO A 22 -1.34 -3.58 -20.18
N ILE A 23 -2.43 -2.80 -20.24
CA ILE A 23 -3.79 -3.32 -20.13
C ILE A 23 -4.12 -4.23 -21.31
N GLU A 24 -3.94 -3.73 -22.53
CA GLU A 24 -4.22 -4.48 -23.76
C GLU A 24 -3.37 -5.76 -23.85
N PHE A 25 -2.11 -5.71 -23.39
CA PHE A 25 -1.25 -6.89 -23.32
C PHE A 25 -1.80 -7.95 -22.36
N LEU A 26 -2.22 -7.53 -21.16
CA LEU A 26 -2.77 -8.43 -20.13
C LEU A 26 -4.13 -8.99 -20.53
N GLU A 27 -4.99 -8.19 -21.18
CA GLU A 27 -6.28 -8.65 -21.72
C GLU A 27 -6.07 -9.73 -22.79
N LYS A 28 -5.18 -9.51 -23.76
CA LYS A 28 -4.86 -10.50 -24.80
C LYS A 28 -4.23 -11.77 -24.21
N ALA A 29 -3.41 -11.62 -23.18
CA ALA A 29 -2.82 -12.76 -22.48
C ALA A 29 -3.88 -13.54 -21.67
N TYR A 30 -4.82 -12.85 -21.04
CA TYR A 30 -5.95 -13.44 -20.34
C TYR A 30 -6.85 -14.24 -21.28
N GLU A 31 -7.24 -13.66 -22.42
CA GLU A 31 -8.06 -14.34 -23.43
C GLU A 31 -7.40 -15.60 -23.98
N LYS A 32 -6.07 -15.59 -24.13
CA LYS A 32 -5.32 -16.68 -24.75
C LYS A 32 -4.86 -17.76 -23.77
N TYR A 33 -4.50 -17.38 -22.55
CA TYR A 33 -3.84 -18.28 -21.57
C TYR A 33 -4.62 -18.43 -20.27
N GLY A 34 -5.74 -17.71 -20.11
CA GLY A 34 -6.59 -17.77 -18.93
C GLY A 34 -6.16 -16.82 -17.80
N PRO A 35 -6.72 -16.99 -16.58
CA PRO A 35 -6.57 -16.04 -15.48
C PRO A 35 -5.19 -16.00 -14.81
N VAL A 36 -4.35 -17.00 -15.04
CA VAL A 36 -3.00 -17.09 -14.45
C VAL A 36 -2.00 -17.44 -15.54
N PHE A 37 -1.04 -16.57 -15.79
CA PHE A 37 0.01 -16.78 -16.80
C PHE A 37 1.31 -16.10 -16.38
N SER A 38 2.43 -16.55 -16.95
CA SER A 38 3.76 -16.03 -16.63
C SER A 38 4.50 -15.56 -17.87
N PHE A 39 5.29 -14.50 -17.73
CA PHE A 39 6.18 -14.04 -18.79
C PHE A 39 7.38 -13.30 -18.21
N THR A 40 8.47 -13.24 -18.99
CA THR A 40 9.70 -12.57 -18.55
C THR A 40 9.71 -11.11 -18.97
N MET A 41 10.13 -10.24 -18.05
CA MET A 41 10.46 -8.84 -18.29
C MET A 41 11.78 -8.52 -17.58
N VAL A 42 12.73 -7.94 -18.32
CA VAL A 42 14.01 -7.46 -17.76
C VAL A 42 14.70 -8.52 -16.87
N GLY A 43 14.79 -9.74 -17.39
CA GLY A 43 15.45 -10.88 -16.73
C GLY A 43 14.68 -11.49 -15.56
N LYS A 44 13.49 -11.00 -15.21
CA LYS A 44 12.64 -11.58 -14.17
C LYS A 44 11.36 -12.17 -14.75
N THR A 45 10.97 -13.34 -14.27
CA THR A 45 9.68 -13.96 -14.61
C THR A 45 8.61 -13.43 -13.67
N PHE A 46 7.56 -12.84 -14.24
CA PHE A 46 6.39 -12.36 -13.52
C PHE A 46 5.23 -13.31 -13.79
N THR A 47 4.55 -13.74 -12.74
CA THR A 47 3.28 -14.47 -12.83
C THR A 47 2.15 -13.51 -12.52
N TYR A 48 1.28 -13.28 -13.49
CA TYR A 48 0.11 -12.42 -13.35
C TYR A 48 -1.11 -13.25 -12.98
N LEU A 49 -1.89 -12.73 -12.04
CA LEU A 49 -3.18 -13.25 -11.61
C LEU A 49 -4.24 -12.20 -11.95
N VAL A 50 -5.03 -12.46 -12.98
CA VAL A 50 -5.99 -11.51 -13.56
C VAL A 50 -7.41 -12.02 -13.30
N GLY A 51 -8.27 -11.16 -12.74
CA GLY A 51 -9.62 -11.50 -12.31
C GLY A 51 -9.75 -11.67 -10.79
N SER A 52 -10.97 -11.55 -10.26
CA SER A 52 -11.25 -11.56 -8.80
C SER A 52 -10.77 -12.83 -8.10
N ASP A 53 -11.02 -13.99 -8.71
CA ASP A 53 -10.80 -15.29 -8.07
C ASP A 53 -9.30 -15.63 -8.03
N ALA A 54 -8.57 -15.29 -9.10
CA ALA A 54 -7.13 -15.46 -9.16
C ALA A 54 -6.41 -14.45 -8.26
N ALA A 55 -6.85 -13.18 -8.25
CA ALA A 55 -6.26 -12.17 -7.39
C ALA A 55 -6.45 -12.49 -5.89
N ALA A 56 -7.58 -13.11 -5.51
CA ALA A 56 -7.81 -13.56 -4.14
C ALA A 56 -6.74 -14.55 -3.65
N LEU A 57 -6.15 -15.36 -4.53
CA LEU A 57 -5.04 -16.25 -4.16
C LEU A 57 -3.79 -15.46 -3.78
N LEU A 58 -3.45 -14.40 -4.53
CA LEU A 58 -2.33 -13.51 -4.22
C LEU A 58 -2.53 -12.81 -2.88
N PHE A 59 -3.73 -12.24 -2.67
CA PHE A 59 -4.02 -11.43 -1.48
C PHE A 59 -4.21 -12.25 -0.19
N ASN A 60 -4.61 -13.52 -0.30
CA ASN A 60 -4.77 -14.42 0.85
C ASN A 60 -3.55 -15.31 1.12
N SER A 61 -2.48 -15.19 0.31
CA SER A 61 -1.24 -15.94 0.53
C SER A 61 -0.50 -15.44 1.77
N LYS A 62 0.19 -16.35 2.46
CA LYS A 62 1.01 -15.99 3.63
C LYS A 62 2.26 -15.23 3.17
N ASN A 63 2.76 -14.33 4.03
CA ASN A 63 3.99 -13.57 3.76
C ASN A 63 5.24 -14.46 3.55
N GLU A 64 5.22 -15.69 4.07
CA GLU A 64 6.26 -16.70 3.87
C GLU A 64 6.31 -17.22 2.42
N ASP A 65 5.16 -17.19 1.72
CA ASP A 65 5.01 -17.70 0.35
C ASP A 65 5.12 -16.57 -0.69
N LEU A 66 4.61 -15.37 -0.38
CA LEU A 66 4.64 -14.19 -1.24
C LEU A 66 4.98 -12.94 -0.43
N ASN A 67 6.21 -12.45 -0.57
CA ASN A 67 6.69 -11.30 0.18
C ASN A 67 6.72 -10.01 -0.66
N ALA A 68 5.85 -9.07 -0.30
CA ALA A 68 5.81 -7.75 -0.92
C ALA A 68 7.08 -6.93 -0.62
N GLU A 69 7.70 -7.12 0.55
CA GLU A 69 8.94 -6.43 0.94
C GLU A 69 10.09 -6.77 -0.01
N ASP A 70 10.26 -8.02 -0.40
CA ASP A 70 11.34 -8.46 -1.31
C ASP A 70 11.25 -7.82 -2.71
N VAL A 71 10.03 -7.48 -3.13
CA VAL A 71 9.76 -6.86 -4.43
C VAL A 71 9.82 -5.33 -4.33
N TYR A 72 9.15 -4.77 -3.32
CA TYR A 72 9.01 -3.32 -3.20
C TYR A 72 10.23 -2.67 -2.56
N SER A 73 10.92 -3.27 -1.58
CA SER A 73 12.10 -2.66 -0.93
C SER A 73 13.15 -2.17 -1.93
N ARG A 74 13.43 -2.93 -2.99
CA ARG A 74 14.39 -2.54 -4.03
C ARG A 74 13.96 -1.31 -4.83
N LEU A 75 12.66 -1.03 -4.86
CA LEU A 75 12.05 0.06 -5.60
C LEU A 75 11.68 1.23 -4.69
N THR A 76 11.35 0.95 -3.43
CA THR A 76 10.81 1.88 -2.45
C THR A 76 11.86 2.34 -1.45
N THR A 77 12.83 1.52 -1.04
CA THR A 77 13.94 1.94 -0.16
C THR A 77 14.83 3.03 -0.78
N PRO A 78 15.16 3.00 -2.09
CA PRO A 78 15.88 4.12 -2.72
C PRO A 78 15.02 5.39 -2.86
N VAL A 79 13.69 5.28 -2.71
CA VAL A 79 12.72 6.35 -2.94
C VAL A 79 12.20 6.96 -1.64
N PHE A 80 12.07 6.18 -0.56
CA PHE A 80 11.61 6.65 0.74
C PHE A 80 12.77 6.77 1.76
N GLY A 81 13.89 6.12 1.49
CA GLY A 81 15.02 6.05 2.42
C GLY A 81 14.92 4.87 3.39
N LYS A 82 16.05 4.52 4.00
CA LYS A 82 16.09 3.49 5.04
C LYS A 82 15.44 4.00 6.33
N GLY A 83 14.65 3.17 6.99
CA GLY A 83 14.02 3.46 8.28
C GLY A 83 12.71 4.24 8.21
N VAL A 84 11.97 4.19 7.09
CA VAL A 84 10.66 4.83 6.96
C VAL A 84 9.62 3.96 6.24
N ALA A 85 8.34 4.33 6.35
CA ALA A 85 7.20 3.60 5.77
C ALA A 85 7.18 2.12 6.21
N TYR A 86 7.25 1.18 5.26
CA TYR A 86 7.24 -0.26 5.53
C TYR A 86 8.60 -0.80 6.02
N ASP A 87 9.63 0.05 6.11
CA ASP A 87 10.98 -0.30 6.58
C ASP A 87 11.16 -0.11 8.10
N VAL A 88 10.06 0.09 8.87
CA VAL A 88 10.11 0.19 10.34
C VAL A 88 9.05 -0.64 11.07
N PRO A 89 9.38 -1.21 12.25
CA PRO A 89 8.41 -1.85 13.14
C PRO A 89 7.30 -0.90 13.61
N ASN A 90 6.08 -1.43 13.75
CA ASN A 90 4.86 -0.71 14.17
C ASN A 90 5.00 0.18 15.43
N PRO A 91 5.76 -0.19 16.49
CA PRO A 91 5.93 0.68 17.65
C PRO A 91 6.63 2.02 17.32
N ILE A 92 7.59 2.01 16.39
CA ILE A 92 8.31 3.21 15.91
C ILE A 92 7.42 4.05 14.98
N PHE A 93 6.37 3.45 14.41
CA PHE A 93 5.35 4.17 13.65
C PHE A 93 4.51 5.11 14.54
N LEU A 94 4.36 4.81 15.83
CA LEU A 94 3.56 5.60 16.77
C LEU A 94 4.29 6.85 17.30
N GLU A 95 5.62 6.88 17.23
CA GLU A 95 6.46 8.04 17.62
C GLU A 95 6.60 9.09 16.49
N GLN A 96 5.90 8.90 15.37
CA GLN A 96 6.06 9.70 14.15
C GLN A 96 5.56 11.16 14.17
N PRO A 97 4.71 11.65 15.10
CA PRO A 97 4.32 13.06 15.08
C PRO A 97 5.52 14.01 15.21
N ASP A 98 6.47 13.70 16.08
CA ASP A 98 7.66 14.54 16.33
C ASP A 98 8.70 14.43 15.21
N ARG A 99 8.62 13.40 14.35
CA ARG A 99 9.49 13.24 13.17
C ARG A 99 9.41 14.42 12.21
N TYR A 100 8.28 15.12 12.16
CA TYR A 100 8.09 16.27 11.28
C TYR A 100 8.75 17.56 11.80
N LEU A 101 9.30 17.56 13.03
CA LEU A 101 10.07 18.68 13.59
C LEU A 101 11.52 18.73 13.10
N HIS A 102 12.00 17.64 12.50
CA HIS A 102 13.35 17.50 11.93
C HIS A 102 13.28 17.26 10.42
N ASP A 103 14.45 17.21 9.77
CA ASP A 103 14.54 16.85 8.36
C ASP A 103 13.87 15.49 8.11
N ASN A 104 12.89 15.49 7.21
CA ASN A 104 12.08 14.33 6.92
C ASN A 104 11.75 14.24 5.43
N PRO A 105 11.53 13.02 4.89
CA PRO A 105 11.25 12.83 3.48
C PRO A 105 10.01 13.59 3.01
N ALA A 106 8.99 13.78 3.87
CA ALA A 106 7.76 14.48 3.49
C ALA A 106 8.00 15.97 3.15
N ALA A 107 9.03 16.59 3.75
CA ALA A 107 9.49 17.94 3.40
C ALA A 107 10.59 17.93 2.31
N GLY A 108 11.46 16.91 2.30
CA GLY A 108 12.65 16.85 1.44
C GLY A 108 12.43 16.28 0.04
N GLU A 109 11.38 15.49 -0.18
CA GLU A 109 11.15 14.75 -1.42
C GLU A 109 9.72 14.96 -1.95
N LYS A 110 9.59 15.20 -3.26
CA LYS A 110 8.33 15.69 -3.86
C LYS A 110 7.14 14.73 -3.78
N PHE A 111 7.37 13.42 -3.63
CA PHE A 111 6.31 12.39 -3.69
C PHE A 111 6.43 11.30 -2.62
N SER A 112 7.25 11.53 -1.60
CA SER A 112 7.43 10.61 -0.47
C SER A 112 6.21 10.56 0.46
N TYR A 113 5.41 11.64 0.49
CA TYR A 113 4.20 11.77 1.32
C TYR A 113 3.06 12.37 0.50
N VAL A 114 2.16 11.51 -0.01
CA VAL A 114 1.06 11.90 -0.91
C VAL A 114 -0.32 11.36 -0.48
N PRO A 115 -0.72 11.50 0.79
CA PRO A 115 -2.02 10.99 1.27
C PRO A 115 -3.23 11.63 0.58
N PHE A 116 -3.05 12.82 -0.01
CA PHE A 116 -4.06 13.56 -0.76
C PHE A 116 -3.78 13.61 -2.27
N GLY A 117 -2.86 12.78 -2.75
CA GLY A 117 -2.41 12.77 -4.13
C GLY A 117 -1.59 14.01 -4.53
N ALA A 118 -1.25 14.10 -5.81
CA ALA A 118 -0.49 15.21 -6.40
C ALA A 118 -0.91 15.49 -7.85
N GLY A 119 -0.50 16.64 -8.40
CA GLY A 119 -0.76 16.99 -9.79
C GLY A 119 -2.24 17.30 -10.10
N ARG A 120 -2.69 16.95 -11.32
CA ARG A 120 -4.02 17.33 -11.85
C ARG A 120 -5.20 16.72 -11.11
N HIS A 121 -5.01 15.57 -10.48
CA HIS A 121 -6.03 14.85 -9.73
C HIS A 121 -5.81 14.93 -8.21
N ARG A 122 -5.05 15.92 -7.73
CA ARG A 122 -4.85 16.12 -6.29
C ARG A 122 -6.18 16.44 -5.60
N CYS A 123 -6.31 16.01 -4.35
CA CYS A 123 -7.50 16.26 -3.56
C CYS A 123 -7.67 17.77 -3.29
N ILE A 124 -8.87 18.30 -3.57
CA ILE A 124 -9.24 19.68 -3.22
C ILE A 124 -9.71 19.79 -1.76
N GLY A 125 -10.10 18.66 -1.15
CA GLY A 125 -10.67 18.57 0.19
C GLY A 125 -9.66 18.47 1.34
N GLU A 126 -8.36 18.52 1.07
CA GLU A 126 -7.30 18.34 2.09
C GLU A 126 -7.47 19.28 3.29
N ASN A 127 -7.63 20.59 3.03
CA ASN A 127 -7.82 21.57 4.10
C ASN A 127 -9.10 21.32 4.91
N PHE A 128 -10.19 20.93 4.23
CA PHE A 128 -11.45 20.64 4.88
C PHE A 128 -11.36 19.38 5.75
N ALA A 129 -10.68 18.33 5.25
CA ALA A 129 -10.42 17.11 6.00
C ALA A 129 -9.64 17.43 7.30
N TYR A 130 -8.60 18.26 7.23
CA TYR A 130 -7.87 18.69 8.42
C TYR A 130 -8.75 19.46 9.41
N VAL A 131 -9.58 20.40 8.95
CA VAL A 131 -10.50 21.13 9.82
C VAL A 131 -11.47 20.18 10.52
N GLN A 132 -12.07 19.26 9.77
CA GLN A 132 -13.03 18.30 10.31
C GLN A 132 -12.38 17.35 11.34
N ILE A 133 -11.25 16.74 10.99
CA ILE A 133 -10.51 15.81 11.86
C ILE A 133 -10.05 16.54 13.12
N LYS A 134 -9.45 17.74 13.00
CA LYS A 134 -8.97 18.52 14.15
C LYS A 134 -10.13 18.95 15.04
N ALA A 135 -11.26 19.40 14.48
CA ALA A 135 -12.41 19.83 15.28
C ALA A 135 -13.03 18.68 16.07
N ILE A 136 -13.24 17.52 15.43
CA ILE A 136 -13.77 16.31 16.08
C ILE A 136 -12.81 15.84 17.17
N TRP A 137 -11.53 15.63 16.85
CA TRP A 137 -10.56 15.13 17.83
C TRP A 137 -10.28 16.12 18.95
N SER A 138 -10.19 17.43 18.68
CA SER A 138 -10.03 18.44 19.73
C SER A 138 -11.20 18.44 20.70
N THR A 139 -12.42 18.23 20.19
CA THR A 139 -13.62 18.13 21.03
C THR A 139 -13.59 16.85 21.85
N MET A 140 -13.33 15.71 21.21
CA MET A 140 -13.25 14.41 21.87
C MET A 140 -12.18 14.37 22.97
N LEU A 141 -10.98 14.89 22.72
CA LEU A 141 -9.87 14.92 23.68
C LEU A 141 -10.08 15.91 24.84
N ARG A 142 -10.92 16.92 24.67
CA ARG A 142 -11.38 17.80 25.77
C ARG A 142 -12.42 17.10 26.64
N MET A 143 -13.26 16.27 26.03
CA MET A 143 -14.38 15.62 26.72
C MET A 143 -13.98 14.29 27.39
N TYR A 144 -13.01 13.57 26.82
CA TYR A 144 -12.72 12.19 27.19
C TYR A 144 -11.22 11.89 27.21
N GLU A 145 -10.85 10.93 28.05
CA GLU A 145 -9.60 10.18 27.97
C GLU A 145 -9.89 8.79 27.40
N PHE A 146 -9.03 8.30 26.51
CA PHE A 146 -9.23 7.07 25.74
C PHE A 146 -8.18 6.01 26.13
N GLU A 147 -8.62 4.76 26.24
CA GLU A 147 -7.77 3.60 26.60
C GLU A 147 -8.11 2.41 25.69
N LEU A 148 -7.12 1.56 25.43
CA LEU A 148 -7.34 0.29 24.72
C LEU A 148 -8.11 -0.70 25.62
N VAL A 149 -8.99 -1.47 25.00
CA VAL A 149 -9.65 -2.60 25.69
C VAL A 149 -8.65 -3.75 25.74
N ASP A 150 -8.25 -4.13 26.95
CA ASP A 150 -7.37 -5.28 27.22
C ASP A 150 -6.05 -5.26 26.42
N GLY A 151 -5.54 -4.06 26.13
CA GLY A 151 -4.31 -3.85 25.36
C GLY A 151 -4.43 -4.20 23.86
N TYR A 152 -5.63 -4.54 23.37
CA TYR A 152 -5.85 -4.86 21.97
C TYR A 152 -5.71 -3.61 21.09
N PHE A 153 -4.80 -3.68 20.12
CA PHE A 153 -4.71 -2.70 19.04
C PHE A 153 -5.37 -3.28 17.77
N PRO A 154 -6.29 -2.55 17.11
CA PRO A 154 -7.00 -3.06 15.95
C PRO A 154 -6.07 -3.50 14.80
N THR A 155 -6.24 -4.74 14.35
CA THR A 155 -5.64 -5.21 13.10
C THR A 155 -6.31 -4.58 11.88
N ILE A 156 -5.64 -4.62 10.74
CA ILE A 156 -6.15 -4.03 9.50
C ILE A 156 -7.16 -4.98 8.84
N ASN A 157 -8.32 -4.44 8.45
CA ASN A 157 -9.32 -5.13 7.66
C ASN A 157 -9.14 -4.79 6.17
N TYR A 158 -8.78 -5.80 5.39
CA TYR A 158 -8.53 -5.69 3.96
C TYR A 158 -9.76 -6.01 3.08
N THR A 159 -10.94 -6.20 3.68
CA THR A 159 -12.17 -6.56 2.94
C THR A 159 -12.58 -5.52 1.89
N THR A 160 -12.23 -4.25 2.11
CA THR A 160 -12.52 -3.17 1.16
C THR A 160 -11.26 -2.36 0.85
N MET A 161 -11.31 -1.56 -0.23
CA MET A 161 -10.21 -0.64 -0.61
C MET A 161 -9.95 0.44 0.45
N ILE A 162 -10.95 0.80 1.24
CA ILE A 162 -10.75 1.63 2.42
C ILE A 162 -10.45 0.67 3.56
N HIS A 163 -9.18 0.53 3.90
CA HIS A 163 -8.77 -0.34 4.99
C HIS A 163 -9.31 0.19 6.32
N THR A 164 -10.12 -0.63 6.99
CA THR A 164 -10.76 -0.28 8.27
C THR A 164 -10.13 -1.06 9.42
N PRO A 165 -10.27 -0.61 10.67
CA PRO A 165 -9.84 -1.39 11.84
C PRO A 165 -10.78 -2.57 12.11
N ASN A 166 -10.23 -3.76 12.37
CA ASN A 166 -10.98 -4.91 12.90
C ASN A 166 -11.27 -4.72 14.39
N ASN A 167 -12.52 -4.96 14.81
CA ASN A 167 -12.98 -4.82 16.20
C ASN A 167 -12.61 -3.45 16.83
N PRO A 168 -13.09 -2.31 16.29
CA PRO A 168 -12.68 -0.98 16.71
C PRO A 168 -13.37 -0.49 17.99
N VAL A 169 -13.36 -1.29 19.05
CA VAL A 169 -13.93 -0.92 20.34
C VAL A 169 -12.87 -0.18 21.16
N ILE A 170 -13.22 1.00 21.68
CA ILE A 170 -12.34 1.83 22.51
C ILE A 170 -12.99 2.12 23.87
N ARG A 171 -12.21 2.07 24.95
CA ARG A 171 -12.66 2.47 26.29
C ARG A 171 -12.48 3.97 26.43
N TYR A 172 -13.45 4.66 27.02
CA TYR A 172 -13.35 6.09 27.29
C TYR A 172 -13.90 6.45 28.68
N LYS A 173 -13.31 7.47 29.30
CA LYS A 173 -13.78 8.07 30.55
C LYS A 173 -13.87 9.58 30.37
N ARG A 174 -14.89 10.22 30.97
CA ARG A 174 -15.05 11.68 30.90
C ARG A 174 -13.85 12.36 31.56
N ARG A 175 -13.23 13.31 30.86
CA ARG A 175 -12.12 14.10 31.36
C ARG A 175 -12.66 15.11 32.38
N LYS A 176 -11.96 15.23 33.52
CA LYS A 176 -12.30 16.19 34.59
C LYS A 176 -11.74 17.57 34.28
#